data_AF-A0A520I8L6-F1
#
_entry.id   AF-A0A520I8L6-F1
#
_cell.length_a   1.000
_cell.length_b   1.000
_cell.length_c   1.000
_cell.angle_alpha   90.00
_cell.angle_beta   90.00
_cell.angle_gamma   90.00
#
_symmetry.space_group_name_H-M   'P 1'
#
loop_
_entity.id
_entity.type
_entity.pdbx_description
1 polymer ?
#
loop_
_entity_poly.entity_id
_entity_poly.type
_entity_poly.pdbx_seq_one_letter_code
_entity_poly.pdbx_strand_id
1 'polypeptide(L)'
;MNEQQEVPEAFQIMINHVEAFPMAKESMVLAKLIESLVDSTEFDLNEISSLPNVKLKMMCSAVFNHCMSEGLSEEQRSTISKTIEPYAALANKETRH
;
A
#
# COMPACT_ATOMS: atom_id res chain seq x y z
N MET A 1 -22.30 -16.82 9.52
CA MET A 1 -21.13 -16.24 10.22
C MET A 1 -20.61 -15.19 9.26
N ASN A 2 -20.68 -13.91 9.63
CA ASN A 2 -20.13 -12.86 8.78
C ASN A 2 -18.62 -12.97 8.89
N GLU A 3 -17.97 -13.59 7.91
CA GLU A 3 -16.56 -13.38 7.66
C GLU A 3 -16.45 -11.92 7.18
N GLN A 4 -16.36 -10.98 8.12
CA GLN A 4 -15.74 -9.71 7.79
C GLN A 4 -14.33 -10.09 7.36
N GLN A 5 -14.08 -10.18 6.05
CA GLN A 5 -12.74 -10.41 5.54
C GLN A 5 -11.91 -9.19 5.93
N GLU A 6 -11.25 -9.30 7.08
CA GLU A 6 -10.36 -8.27 7.59
C GLU A 6 -9.26 -8.03 6.54
N VAL A 7 -8.94 -6.75 6.34
CA VAL A 7 -7.79 -6.35 5.52
C VAL A 7 -6.56 -7.08 6.08
N PRO A 8 -5.74 -7.72 5.23
CA PRO A 8 -4.58 -8.46 5.71
C PRO A 8 -3.70 -7.58 6.62
N GLU A 9 -3.20 -8.13 7.73
CA GLU A 9 -2.48 -7.35 8.75
C GLU A 9 -1.34 -6.52 8.16
N ALA A 10 -0.63 -7.06 7.16
CA ALA A 10 0.46 -6.38 6.49
C ALA A 10 -0.02 -5.11 5.74
N PHE A 11 -1.20 -5.14 5.11
CA PHE A 11 -1.83 -3.95 4.52
C PHE A 11 -2.23 -2.95 5.60
N GLN A 12 -2.86 -3.41 6.69
CA GLN A 12 -3.27 -2.52 7.78
C GLN A 12 -2.08 -1.76 8.39
N ILE A 13 -0.93 -2.43 8.55
CA ILE A 13 0.30 -1.79 9.04
C ILE A 13 0.80 -0.72 8.07
N MET A 14 0.79 -0.99 6.75
CA MET A 14 1.18 0.01 5.74
C MET A 14 0.22 1.19 5.71
N ILE A 15 -1.09 0.94 5.77
CA ILE A 15 -2.14 1.97 5.85
C ILE A 15 -1.90 2.84 7.08
N ASN A 16 -1.77 2.26 8.26
CA ASN A 16 -1.53 3.00 9.50
C ASN A 16 -0.27 3.88 9.42
N HIS A 17 0.77 3.42 8.71
CA HIS A 17 1.97 4.23 8.49
C HIS A 17 1.67 5.45 7.60
N VAL A 18 0.93 5.26 6.51
CA VAL A 18 0.49 6.35 5.62
C VAL A 18 -0.36 7.36 6.38
N GLU A 19 -1.31 6.89 7.20
CA GLU A 19 -2.17 7.76 8.01
C GLU A 19 -1.39 8.57 9.06
N ALA A 20 -0.39 7.94 9.70
CA ALA A 20 0.43 8.60 10.71
C ALA A 20 1.40 9.63 10.13
N PHE A 21 1.90 9.39 8.91
CA PHE A 21 2.91 10.23 8.26
C PHE A 21 2.56 10.55 6.79
N PRO A 22 1.41 11.18 6.50
CA PRO A 22 0.90 11.30 5.12
C PRO A 22 1.80 12.15 4.21
N MET A 23 2.61 13.05 4.77
CA MET A 23 3.53 13.89 3.99
C MET A 23 4.94 13.30 3.87
N ALA A 24 5.21 12.15 4.49
CA ALA A 24 6.51 11.50 4.36
C ALA A 24 6.65 10.86 2.98
N LYS A 25 7.85 11.03 2.37
CA LYS A 25 8.17 10.39 1.09
C LYS A 25 7.95 8.87 1.14
N GLU A 26 8.29 8.25 2.26
CA GLU A 26 8.09 6.82 2.46
C GLU A 26 6.61 6.44 2.37
N SER A 27 5.73 7.18 3.04
CA SER A 27 4.28 6.99 2.96
C SER A 27 3.72 7.15 1.54
N MET A 28 4.27 8.07 0.74
CA MET A 28 3.86 8.22 -0.66
C MET A 28 4.19 6.96 -1.48
N VAL A 29 5.38 6.39 -1.28
CA VAL A 29 5.80 5.13 -1.92
C VAL A 29 4.91 3.97 -1.45
N LEU A 30 4.59 3.90 -0.15
CA LEU A 30 3.69 2.88 0.39
C LEU A 30 2.27 2.99 -0.18
N ALA A 31 1.73 4.21 -0.29
CA ALA A 31 0.41 4.46 -0.86
C ALA A 31 0.35 4.03 -2.34
N LYS A 32 1.35 4.43 -3.15
CA LYS A 32 1.48 3.98 -4.55
C LYS A 32 1.57 2.46 -4.68
N LEU A 33 2.32 1.79 -3.80
CA LEU A 33 2.42 0.33 -3.80
C LEU A 33 1.06 -0.31 -3.51
N ILE A 34 0.35 0.20 -2.50
CA ILE A 34 -0.99 -0.30 -2.15
C ILE A 34 -1.95 -0.13 -3.33
N GLU A 35 -1.99 1.05 -3.96
CA GLU A 35 -2.80 1.29 -5.17
C GLU A 35 -2.48 0.29 -6.26
N SER A 36 -1.18 0.11 -6.56
CA SER A 36 -0.77 -0.76 -7.65
C SER A 36 -1.16 -2.22 -7.42
N LEU A 37 -1.11 -2.68 -6.17
CA LEU A 37 -1.52 -4.03 -5.80
C LEU A 37 -3.05 -4.20 -5.86
N VAL A 38 -3.81 -3.21 -5.43
CA VAL A 38 -5.28 -3.22 -5.48
C VAL A 38 -5.78 -3.20 -6.93
N ASP A 39 -5.23 -2.31 -7.74
CA ASP A 39 -5.60 -2.12 -9.15
C ASP A 39 -4.92 -3.13 -10.09
N SER A 40 -4.02 -3.97 -9.55
CA SER A 40 -3.25 -4.95 -10.32
C SER A 40 -2.43 -4.31 -11.45
N THR A 41 -1.83 -3.16 -11.17
CA THR A 41 -0.97 -2.40 -12.09
C THR A 41 0.51 -2.60 -11.76
N GLU A 42 1.38 -2.22 -12.71
CA GLU A 42 2.82 -2.29 -12.51
C GLU A 42 3.30 -1.26 -11.48
N PHE A 43 4.25 -1.67 -10.63
CA PHE A 43 4.89 -0.82 -9.63
C PHE A 43 6.41 -0.91 -9.73
N ASP A 44 7.11 0.24 -9.66
CA ASP A 44 8.57 0.28 -9.68
C ASP A 44 9.18 -0.09 -8.31
N LEU A 45 9.71 -1.31 -8.21
CA LEU A 45 10.38 -1.81 -7.00
C LEU A 45 11.64 -1.00 -6.60
N ASN A 46 12.19 -0.19 -7.50
CA ASN A 46 13.28 0.73 -7.15
C ASN A 46 12.82 1.81 -6.15
N GLU A 47 11.55 2.21 -6.17
CA GLU A 47 11.00 3.16 -5.21
C GLU A 47 11.09 2.60 -3.78
N ILE A 48 10.76 1.31 -3.57
CA ILE A 48 10.91 0.63 -2.27
C ILE A 48 12.40 0.52 -1.89
N SER A 49 13.24 0.19 -2.86
CA SER A 49 14.68 0.04 -2.63
C SER A 49 15.33 1.34 -2.17
N SER A 50 14.78 2.49 -2.60
CA SER A 50 15.23 3.84 -2.23
C SER A 50 14.82 4.26 -0.81
N LEU A 51 13.91 3.53 -0.15
CA LEU A 51 13.49 3.86 1.22
C LEU A 51 14.68 3.73 2.20
N PRO A 52 14.86 4.67 3.14
CA PRO A 52 15.91 4.55 4.16
C PRO A 52 15.55 3.50 5.23
N ASN A 53 14.26 3.25 5.45
CA ASN A 53 13.79 2.38 6.53
C ASN A 53 13.71 0.89 6.13
N VAL A 54 14.59 0.07 6.71
CA VAL A 54 14.63 -1.39 6.50
C VAL A 54 13.31 -2.08 6.88
N LYS A 55 12.63 -1.60 7.94
CA LYS A 55 11.35 -2.16 8.38
C LYS A 55 10.26 -1.94 7.32
N LEU A 56 10.24 -0.76 6.69
CA LEU A 56 9.29 -0.47 5.60
C LEU A 56 9.55 -1.35 4.37
N LYS A 57 10.82 -1.61 4.02
CA LYS A 57 11.17 -2.53 2.93
C LYS A 57 10.68 -3.95 3.18
N MET A 58 10.86 -4.44 4.42
CA MET A 58 10.38 -5.77 4.81
C MET A 58 8.85 -5.84 4.76
N MET A 59 8.16 -4.79 5.19
CA MET A 59 6.69 -4.68 5.09
C MET A 59 6.22 -4.73 3.63
N CYS A 60 6.84 -3.97 2.73
CA CYS A 60 6.52 -4.01 1.30
C CYS A 60 6.69 -5.42 0.72
N SER A 61 7.76 -6.11 1.12
CA SER A 61 8.03 -7.49 0.69
C SER A 61 6.98 -8.46 1.22
N ALA A 62 6.55 -8.31 2.48
CA ALA A 62 5.51 -9.16 3.08
C ALA A 62 4.16 -8.99 2.37
N VAL A 63 3.76 -7.74 2.07
CA VAL A 63 2.55 -7.44 1.32
C VAL A 63 2.64 -8.01 -0.11
N PHE A 64 3.75 -7.81 -0.80
CA PHE A 64 3.96 -8.37 -2.14
C PHE A 64 3.85 -9.90 -2.15
N ASN A 65 4.51 -10.58 -1.21
CA ASN A 65 4.46 -12.03 -1.09
C ASN A 65 3.05 -12.54 -0.79
N HIS A 66 2.30 -11.84 0.05
CA HIS A 66 0.90 -12.17 0.32
C HIS A 66 0.05 -12.05 -0.95
N CYS A 67 0.14 -10.93 -1.67
CA CYS A 67 -0.57 -10.73 -2.93
C CYS A 67 -0.21 -11.78 -4.00
N MET A 68 1.05 -12.20 -4.06
CA MET A 68 1.49 -13.24 -4.99
C MET A 68 1.02 -14.65 -4.61
N SER A 69 0.84 -14.93 -3.32
CA SER A 69 0.51 -16.28 -2.82
C SER A 69 -1.00 -16.50 -2.72
N GLU A 70 -1.71 -15.53 -2.14
CA GLU A 70 -3.14 -15.65 -1.80
C GLU A 70 -4.01 -14.73 -2.67
N GLY A 71 -3.41 -13.71 -3.28
CA GLY A 71 -4.16 -12.66 -3.96
C GLY A 71 -4.92 -11.76 -2.99
N LEU A 72 -5.75 -10.89 -3.54
CA LEU A 72 -6.70 -10.08 -2.78
C LEU A 72 -8.11 -10.37 -3.32
N SER A 73 -9.05 -10.64 -2.42
CA SER A 73 -10.47 -10.72 -2.77
C SER A 73 -11.00 -9.36 -3.22
N GLU A 74 -12.13 -9.35 -3.93
CA GLU A 74 -12.78 -8.12 -4.38
C GLU A 74 -13.17 -7.21 -3.20
N GLU A 75 -13.65 -7.79 -2.10
CA GLU A 75 -13.98 -7.06 -0.87
C GLU A 75 -12.75 -6.45 -0.21
N GLN A 76 -11.63 -7.18 -0.17
CA GLN A 76 -10.37 -6.67 0.36
C GLN A 76 -9.85 -5.51 -0.50
N ARG A 77 -9.84 -5.66 -1.82
CA ARG A 77 -9.47 -4.59 -2.77
C ARG A 77 -10.34 -3.36 -2.57
N SER A 78 -11.66 -3.54 -2.48
CA SER A 78 -12.60 -2.43 -2.28
C SER A 78 -12.37 -1.72 -0.95
N THR A 79 -12.12 -2.47 0.12
CA THR A 79 -11.87 -1.91 1.45
C THR A 79 -10.56 -1.13 1.47
N ILE A 80 -9.47 -1.75 1.00
CA ILE A 80 -8.16 -1.12 0.92
C ILE A 80 -8.22 0.14 0.05
N SER A 81 -8.83 0.07 -1.13
CA SER A 81 -9.02 1.21 -2.04
C SER A 81 -9.68 2.41 -1.34
N LYS A 82 -10.82 2.18 -0.66
CA LYS A 82 -11.53 3.24 0.08
C LYS A 82 -10.72 3.81 1.23
N THR A 83 -9.97 2.97 1.95
CA THR A 83 -9.15 3.43 3.07
C THR A 83 -8.00 4.31 2.59
N ILE A 84 -7.40 3.99 1.44
CA ILE A 84 -6.27 4.77 0.93
C ILE A 84 -6.70 5.94 0.03
N GLU A 85 -7.95 5.99 -0.42
CA GLU A 85 -8.51 7.06 -1.28
C GLU A 85 -8.13 8.49 -0.84
N PRO A 86 -8.15 8.87 0.46
CA PRO A 86 -7.72 10.21 0.89
C PRO A 86 -6.24 10.51 0.61
N TYR A 87 -5.43 9.46 0.46
CA TYR A 87 -3.98 9.49 0.25
C TYR A 87 -3.59 9.21 -1.22
N ALA A 88 -4.51 8.75 -2.06
CA ALA A 88 -4.33 8.57 -3.51
C ALA A 88 -3.85 9.86 -4.21
N ALA A 89 -4.29 11.03 -3.72
CA ALA A 89 -3.84 12.32 -4.21
C ALA A 89 -2.36 12.62 -3.88
N LEU A 90 -1.78 11.94 -2.89
CA LEU A 90 -0.36 12.05 -2.54
C LEU A 90 0.52 11.24 -3.49
N ALA A 91 0.04 10.08 -3.95
CA ALA A 91 0.70 9.25 -4.95
C ALA A 91 0.91 9.99 -6.29
N ASN A 92 -0.01 10.90 -6.64
CA ASN A 92 -0.01 11.67 -7.89
C ASN A 92 0.70 13.04 -7.83
N LYS A 93 1.26 13.42 -6.67
CA LYS A 93 1.81 14.79 -6.49
C LYS A 93 3.23 15.01 -7.02
N GLU A 94 3.83 14.03 -7.68
CA GLU A 94 5.18 14.18 -8.27
C GLU A 94 5.24 15.00 -9.58
N THR A 95 4.11 15.53 -10.08
CA THR A 95 4.12 16.40 -11.27
C THR A 95 3.43 17.72 -11.00
N ARG A 96 4.21 18.71 -10.55
CA ARG A 96 4.08 20.14 -10.87
C ARG A 96 5.32 20.87 -10.31
N HIS A 97 6.41 20.75 -11.06
CA HIS A 97 7.49 21.73 -11.06
C HIS A 97 7.10 22.90 -11.97
#